data_AF-A0A8R2JVL6-F1
#
_entry.id   AF-A0A8R2JVL6-F1
#
_cell.length_a   1.000
_cell.length_b   1.000
_cell.length_c   1.000
_cell.angle_alpha   90.00
_cell.angle_beta   90.00
_cell.angle_gamma   90.00
#
_symmetry.space_group_name_H-M   'P 1'
#
loop_
_entity.id
_entity.type
_entity.pdbx_description
1 polymer ?
#
loop_
_entity_poly.entity_id
_entity_poly.type
_entity_poly.pdbx_seq_one_letter_code
_entity_poly.pdbx_strand_id
1 'polypeptide(L)'
;MDALQISSCESDLTKVLTFRAHKPTNFRNKGHSVRILENLQSLRKNEVLCDVRFKSDDGEIVTGHANVLMVASPYFRAMFTNFYENNRDLIYIRKLDSTILKLLVDYIYTGEIMVTKENVQDVITSSKGLAVRLCKWCMY
;
A
#
# COMPACT_ATOMS: atom_id res chain seq x y z
N MET A 1 10.76 -16.43 23.74
CA MET A 1 9.31 -16.17 23.69
C MET A 1 9.06 -15.56 22.34
N ASP A 2 8.37 -16.29 21.46
CA ASP A 2 7.60 -15.77 20.33
C ASP A 2 7.03 -16.98 19.58
N ALA A 3 6.04 -17.59 20.21
CA ALA A 3 5.16 -18.57 19.59
C ALA A 3 3.81 -17.87 19.42
N LEU A 4 3.67 -17.03 18.40
CA LEU A 4 2.37 -16.45 18.06
C LEU A 4 2.16 -16.42 16.54
N GLN A 5 1.00 -16.95 16.15
CA GLN A 5 0.32 -16.86 14.86
C GLN A 5 0.71 -17.83 13.74
N ILE A 6 0.72 -19.13 14.06
CA ILE A 6 0.29 -20.18 13.13
C ILE A 6 -0.95 -20.83 13.75
N SER A 7 -2.15 -20.25 13.64
CA SER A 7 -3.34 -20.87 14.25
C SER A 7 -4.60 -20.89 13.38
N SER A 8 -4.71 -19.99 12.39
CA SER A 8 -5.89 -19.99 11.52
C SER A 8 -5.80 -21.00 10.37
N CYS A 9 -4.60 -21.31 9.87
CA CYS A 9 -4.41 -22.21 8.71
C CYS A 9 -4.42 -23.69 9.11
N GLU A 10 -3.82 -24.04 10.25
CA GLU A 10 -3.72 -25.43 10.70
C GLU A 10 -5.09 -26.04 10.98
N SER A 11 -6.02 -25.28 11.58
CA SER A 11 -7.38 -25.76 11.87
C SER A 11 -8.20 -26.12 10.62
N ASP A 12 -7.88 -25.53 9.47
CA ASP A 12 -8.52 -25.83 8.19
C ASP A 12 -7.88 -27.03 7.49
N LEU A 13 -6.56 -27.22 7.61
CA LEU A 13 -5.84 -28.37 7.05
C LEU A 13 -6.17 -29.68 7.77
N THR A 14 -6.40 -29.64 9.09
CA THR A 14 -6.79 -30.85 9.86
C THR A 14 -8.14 -31.41 9.43
N LYS A 15 -9.04 -30.55 8.89
CA LYS A 15 -10.32 -30.98 8.29
C LYS A 15 -10.16 -31.66 6.93
N VAL A 16 -9.08 -31.34 6.20
CA VAL A 16 -8.78 -31.94 4.89
C VAL A 16 -8.13 -33.33 5.05
N LEU A 17 -7.32 -33.52 6.10
CA LEU A 17 -6.56 -34.76 6.31
C LEU A 17 -7.39 -35.96 6.79
N THR A 18 -8.65 -35.76 7.21
CA THR A 18 -9.56 -36.83 7.69
C THR A 18 -10.46 -37.39 6.56
N PHE A 19 -9.96 -37.48 5.34
CA PHE A 19 -10.80 -37.66 4.17
C PHE A 19 -11.15 -39.12 3.83
N ARG A 20 -12.43 -39.47 4.01
CA ARG A 20 -13.22 -40.16 2.98
C ARG A 20 -14.33 -39.22 2.50
N ALA A 21 -14.35 -38.97 1.18
CA ALA A 21 -15.48 -38.47 0.38
C ALA A 21 -16.13 -37.10 0.72
N HIS A 22 -15.42 -35.97 0.61
CA HIS A 22 -16.09 -34.65 0.51
C HIS A 22 -15.82 -33.93 -0.82
N LYS A 23 -16.80 -33.14 -1.28
CA LYS A 23 -16.71 -32.28 -2.46
C LYS A 23 -15.52 -31.30 -2.33
N PRO A 24 -14.93 -30.84 -3.45
CA PRO A 24 -13.89 -29.82 -3.42
C PRO A 24 -14.32 -28.62 -2.57
N THR A 25 -13.51 -28.26 -1.57
CA THR A 25 -13.78 -27.15 -0.66
C THR A 25 -12.70 -26.08 -0.82
N ASN A 26 -13.12 -24.83 -1.03
CA ASN A 26 -12.21 -23.70 -1.16
C ASN A 26 -11.89 -23.12 0.22
N PHE A 27 -10.61 -23.04 0.56
CA PHE A 27 -10.12 -22.41 1.79
C PHE A 27 -9.58 -21.02 1.48
N ARG A 28 -9.94 -20.02 2.30
CA ARG A 28 -9.48 -18.63 2.15
C ARG A 28 -8.91 -18.11 3.46
N ASN A 29 -7.61 -17.84 3.48
CA ASN A 29 -6.99 -17.14 4.60
C ASN A 29 -7.38 -15.65 4.58
N LYS A 30 -8.29 -15.26 5.48
CA LYS A 30 -8.82 -13.88 5.58
C LYS A 30 -7.73 -12.83 5.88
N GLY A 31 -6.65 -13.22 6.56
CA GLY A 31 -5.57 -12.31 6.96
C GLY A 31 -4.39 -12.25 5.99
N HIS A 32 -4.42 -13.03 4.90
CA HIS A 32 -3.28 -13.14 3.99
C HIS A 32 -2.91 -11.79 3.35
N SER A 33 -3.90 -11.05 2.83
CA SER A 33 -3.65 -9.75 2.18
C SER A 33 -3.14 -8.69 3.14
N VAL A 34 -3.66 -8.66 4.38
CA VAL A 34 -3.23 -7.72 5.43
C VAL A 34 -1.76 -7.97 5.76
N ARG A 35 -1.38 -9.23 6.05
CA ARG A 35 0.02 -9.59 6.34
C ARG A 35 0.98 -9.28 5.20
N ILE A 36 0.55 -9.47 3.95
CA ILE A 36 1.37 -9.11 2.79
C ILE A 36 1.62 -7.60 2.75
N LEU A 37 0.60 -6.77 2.96
CA LEU A 37 0.73 -5.31 3.00
C LEU A 37 1.59 -4.82 4.17
N GLU A 38 1.43 -5.41 5.36
CA GLU A 38 2.29 -5.12 6.52
C GLU A 38 3.76 -5.42 6.23
N ASN A 39 4.05 -6.57 5.60
CA ASN A 39 5.41 -6.92 5.19
C ASN A 39 5.96 -5.96 4.12
N LEU A 40 5.15 -5.58 3.13
CA LEU A 40 5.55 -4.61 2.10
C LEU A 40 5.82 -3.22 2.71
N GLN A 41 5.04 -2.81 3.72
CA GLN A 41 5.28 -1.58 4.47
C GLN A 41 6.59 -1.65 5.24
N SER A 42 6.88 -2.79 5.87
CA SER A 42 8.15 -3.01 6.57
C SER A 42 9.34 -2.94 5.59
N LEU A 43 9.26 -3.61 4.44
CA LEU A 43 10.30 -3.53 3.41
C LEU A 43 10.53 -2.09 2.95
N ARG A 44 9.45 -1.33 2.72
CA ARG A 44 9.53 0.07 2.31
C ARG A 44 10.21 0.95 3.37
N LYS A 45 9.85 0.79 4.65
CA LYS A 45 10.46 1.54 5.76
C LYS A 45 11.96 1.25 5.92
N ASN A 46 12.40 0.07 5.50
CA ASN A 46 13.80 -0.33 5.47
C ASN A 46 14.46 -0.09 4.10
N GLU A 47 13.77 0.58 3.17
CA GLU A 47 14.23 0.87 1.80
C GLU A 47 14.65 -0.37 0.99
N VAL A 48 14.11 -1.55 1.33
CA VAL A 48 14.42 -2.80 0.64
C VAL A 48 13.58 -2.90 -0.62
N LEU A 49 14.22 -3.00 -1.79
CA LEU A 49 13.58 -3.10 -3.12
C LEU A 49 12.72 -1.89 -3.50
N CYS A 50 12.91 -0.74 -2.87
CA CYS A 50 12.31 0.52 -3.31
C CYS A 50 12.96 0.96 -4.63
N ASP A 51 12.22 0.89 -5.72
CA ASP A 51 12.65 1.21 -7.09
C ASP A 51 12.24 2.62 -7.53
N VAL A 52 11.50 3.36 -6.68
CA VAL A 52 11.04 4.72 -6.96
C VAL A 52 11.22 5.65 -5.77
N ARG A 53 11.58 6.89 -6.09
CA ARG A 53 11.79 7.99 -5.13
C ARG A 53 11.03 9.21 -5.59
N PHE A 54 10.23 9.79 -4.72
CA PHE A 54 9.50 11.03 -4.97
C PHE A 54 10.16 12.18 -4.22
N LYS A 55 10.57 13.21 -4.94
CA LYS A 55 11.02 14.47 -4.35
C LYS A 55 9.87 15.47 -4.36
N SER A 56 9.46 15.91 -3.19
CA SER A 56 8.47 16.97 -2.98
C SER A 56 9.10 18.36 -3.09
N ASP A 57 8.25 19.39 -3.11
CA ASP A 57 8.70 20.79 -3.30
C ASP A 57 9.56 21.31 -2.13
N ASP A 58 9.36 20.78 -0.93
CA ASP A 58 10.17 21.05 0.26
C ASP A 58 11.53 20.32 0.26
N GLY A 59 11.78 19.48 -0.76
CA GLY A 59 13.06 18.81 -0.99
C GLY A 59 13.19 17.44 -0.35
N GLU A 60 12.22 17.03 0.48
CA GLU A 60 12.17 15.72 1.12
C GLU A 60 11.92 14.60 0.11
N ILE A 61 12.34 13.38 0.47
CA ILE A 61 12.22 12.20 -0.38
C ILE A 61 11.28 11.17 0.26
N VAL A 62 10.29 10.73 -0.51
CA VAL A 62 9.40 9.62 -0.16
C VAL A 62 9.70 8.44 -1.09
N THR A 63 10.13 7.31 -0.52
CA THR A 63 10.44 6.09 -1.27
C THR A 63 9.25 5.14 -1.31
N GLY A 64 9.22 4.27 -2.32
CA GLY A 64 8.19 3.26 -2.49
C GLY A 64 8.55 2.18 -3.50
N HIS A 65 7.63 1.24 -3.67
CA HIS A 65 7.70 0.21 -4.70
C HIS A 65 6.71 0.56 -5.80
N ALA A 66 7.19 0.71 -7.03
CA ALA A 66 6.39 1.12 -8.17
C ALA A 66 5.19 0.20 -8.37
N ASN A 67 5.39 -1.11 -8.28
CA ASN A 67 4.32 -2.10 -8.45
C ASN A 67 3.15 -1.91 -7.47
N VAL A 68 3.41 -1.65 -6.18
CA VAL A 68 2.37 -1.42 -5.17
C VAL A 68 1.63 -0.12 -5.48
N LEU A 69 2.36 0.94 -5.81
CA LEU A 69 1.81 2.25 -6.14
C LEU A 69 0.94 2.20 -7.43
N MET A 70 1.38 1.49 -8.47
CA MET A 70 0.62 1.29 -9.72
C MET A 70 -0.68 0.51 -9.51
N VAL A 71 -0.68 -0.44 -8.57
CA VAL A 71 -1.90 -1.20 -8.22
C VAL A 71 -2.89 -0.30 -7.48
N ALA A 72 -2.42 0.52 -6.55
CA ALA A 72 -3.26 1.36 -5.72
C ALA A 72 -3.77 2.63 -6.41
N SER A 73 -3.05 3.14 -7.42
CA SER A 73 -3.38 4.40 -8.08
C SER A 73 -3.26 4.31 -9.61
N PRO A 74 -4.31 4.67 -10.36
CA PRO A 74 -4.23 4.79 -11.81
C PRO A 74 -3.33 5.94 -12.25
N TYR A 75 -3.12 6.98 -11.43
CA TYR A 75 -2.15 8.04 -11.70
C TYR A 75 -0.74 7.46 -11.73
N PHE A 76 -0.34 6.75 -10.67
CA PHE A 76 0.98 6.12 -10.61
C PHE A 76 1.14 5.07 -11.71
N ARG A 77 0.09 4.31 -12.02
CA ARG A 77 0.09 3.41 -13.18
C ARG A 77 0.41 4.13 -14.48
N ALA A 78 -0.34 5.18 -14.82
CA ALA A 78 -0.12 5.94 -16.06
C ALA A 78 1.26 6.60 -16.10
N MET A 79 1.71 7.15 -14.97
CA MET A 79 3.03 7.74 -14.83
C MET A 79 4.11 6.70 -15.09
N PHE A 80 4.08 5.56 -14.39
CA PHE A 80 5.13 4.54 -14.48
C PHE A 80 5.16 3.82 -15.82
N THR A 81 4.01 3.55 -16.46
CA THR A 81 3.98 2.96 -17.81
C THR A 81 4.80 3.76 -18.82
N ASN A 82 4.82 5.08 -18.70
CA ASN A 82 5.60 5.97 -19.60
C ASN A 82 7.00 6.30 -19.04
N PHE A 83 7.30 5.93 -17.79
CA PHE A 83 8.52 6.36 -17.09
C PHE A 83 9.66 5.35 -17.21
N TYR A 84 9.36 4.05 -17.33
CA TYR A 84 10.39 3.00 -17.42
C TYR A 84 11.30 3.14 -18.65
N GLU A 85 10.87 3.85 -19.70
CA GLU A 85 11.71 4.11 -20.88
C GLU A 85 12.91 5.02 -20.57
N ASN A 86 12.83 5.84 -19.51
CA ASN A 86 13.82 6.88 -19.22
C ASN A 86 14.79 6.52 -18.08
N ASN A 87 14.66 5.33 -17.48
CA ASN A 87 15.55 4.79 -16.45
C ASN A 87 15.82 5.75 -15.27
N ARG A 88 14.85 6.61 -14.95
CA ARG A 88 14.92 7.51 -13.80
C ARG A 88 14.28 6.82 -12.60
N ASP A 89 14.90 6.97 -11.44
CA ASP A 89 14.38 6.50 -10.15
C ASP A 89 13.77 7.67 -9.35
N LEU A 90 14.16 8.91 -9.65
CA LEU A 90 13.71 10.13 -8.98
C LEU A 90 12.61 10.86 -9.78
N ILE A 91 11.47 11.05 -9.14
CA ILE A 91 10.28 11.71 -9.68
C ILE A 91 9.98 12.95 -8.85
N TYR A 92 9.80 14.08 -9.50
CA TYR A 92 9.41 15.32 -8.83
C TYR A 92 7.89 15.42 -8.77
N ILE A 93 7.33 15.36 -7.56
CA ILE A 93 5.90 15.61 -7.35
C ILE A 93 5.75 17.08 -6.99
N ARG A 94 5.24 17.87 -7.94
CA ARG A 94 5.03 19.31 -7.77
C ARG A 94 3.71 19.61 -7.09
N LYS A 95 3.65 20.72 -6.36
CA LYS A 95 2.49 21.24 -5.63
C LYS A 95 1.96 20.28 -4.57
N LEU A 96 2.85 19.51 -3.96
CA LEU A 96 2.51 18.57 -2.89
C LEU A 96 3.56 18.62 -1.80
N ASP A 97 3.12 18.89 -0.58
CA ASP A 97 3.93 18.83 0.63
C ASP A 97 4.34 17.38 0.95
N SER A 98 5.56 17.18 1.43
CA SER A 98 6.09 15.84 1.75
C SER A 98 5.25 15.11 2.80
N THR A 99 4.66 15.84 3.76
CA THR A 99 3.81 15.30 4.82
C THR A 99 2.57 14.66 4.21
N ILE A 100 1.91 15.34 3.28
CA ILE A 100 0.71 14.85 2.61
C ILE A 100 1.06 13.69 1.67
N LEU A 101 2.17 13.80 0.94
CA LEU A 101 2.66 12.70 0.09
C LEU A 101 2.94 11.45 0.93
N LYS A 102 3.63 11.60 2.06
CA LYS A 102 3.95 10.51 2.98
C LYS A 102 2.68 9.90 3.57
N LEU A 103 1.71 10.71 3.99
CA LEU A 103 0.41 10.23 4.48
C LEU A 103 -0.33 9.39 3.43
N LEU A 104 -0.35 9.82 2.18
CA LEU A 104 -1.01 9.09 1.09
C LEU A 104 -0.25 7.81 0.70
N VAL A 105 1.09 7.85 0.69
CA VAL A 105 1.90 6.64 0.45
C VAL A 105 1.75 5.67 1.61
N ASP A 106 1.81 6.12 2.87
CA ASP A 106 1.54 5.28 4.03
C ASP A 106 0.16 4.63 3.93
N TYR A 107 -0.88 5.40 3.59
CA TYR A 107 -2.23 4.89 3.38
C TYR A 107 -2.30 3.78 2.31
N ILE A 108 -1.54 3.89 1.21
CA ILE A 108 -1.49 2.82 0.19
C ILE A 108 -1.00 1.49 0.78
N TYR A 109 -0.05 1.55 1.72
CA TYR A 109 0.54 0.36 2.32
C TYR A 109 -0.21 -0.14 3.56
N THR A 110 -0.90 0.73 4.30
CA THR A 110 -1.55 0.37 5.57
C THR A 110 -3.07 0.32 5.49
N GLY A 111 -3.67 1.05 4.56
CA GLY A 111 -5.11 1.33 4.55
C GLY A 111 -5.56 2.31 5.64
N GLU A 112 -4.61 2.93 6.36
CA GLU A 112 -4.86 3.84 7.48
C GLU A 112 -4.34 5.23 7.16
N ILE A 113 -5.13 6.25 7.50
CA ILE A 113 -4.76 7.66 7.31
C ILE A 113 -5.33 8.50 8.43
N MET A 114 -4.50 9.38 8.99
CA MET A 114 -4.91 10.31 10.04
C MET A 114 -5.31 11.65 9.41
N VAL A 115 -6.60 11.95 9.46
CA VAL A 115 -7.16 13.20 8.95
C VAL A 115 -7.50 14.11 10.12
N THR A 116 -7.03 15.36 10.05
CA THR A 116 -7.28 16.42 11.03
C THR A 116 -7.94 17.61 10.35
N LYS A 117 -8.44 18.58 11.13
CA LYS A 117 -9.07 19.79 10.56
C LYS A 117 -8.08 20.61 9.72
N GLU A 118 -6.80 20.51 10.03
CA GLU A 118 -5.72 21.27 9.41
C GLU A 118 -5.28 20.63 8.10
N ASN A 119 -5.27 19.29 8.00
CA ASN A 119 -4.76 18.58 6.83
C ASN A 119 -5.85 18.07 5.86
N VAL A 120 -7.12 18.08 6.26
CA VAL A 120 -8.21 17.44 5.49
C VAL A 120 -8.33 17.97 4.07
N GLN A 121 -8.21 19.28 3.87
CA GLN A 121 -8.34 19.89 2.56
C GLN A 121 -7.21 19.46 1.62
N ASP A 122 -5.98 19.40 2.13
CA ASP A 122 -4.82 18.99 1.36
C ASP A 122 -4.85 17.49 1.06
N VAL A 123 -5.26 16.66 2.02
CA VAL A 123 -5.45 15.22 1.83
C VAL A 123 -6.49 14.94 0.75
N ILE A 124 -7.64 15.62 0.77
CA ILE A 124 -8.70 15.44 -0.24
C ILE A 124 -8.22 15.91 -1.62
N THR A 125 -7.56 17.06 -1.69
CA THR A 125 -7.10 17.63 -2.97
C THR A 125 -6.01 16.75 -3.59
N SER A 126 -5.07 16.32 -2.77
CA SER A 126 -3.92 15.51 -3.19
C SER A 126 -4.30 14.08 -3.52
N SER A 127 -5.20 13.46 -2.74
CA SER A 127 -5.71 12.12 -3.05
C SER A 127 -6.44 12.09 -4.39
N LYS A 128 -7.20 13.14 -4.73
CA LYS A 128 -7.81 13.29 -6.05
C LYS A 128 -6.75 13.44 -7.15
N GLY A 129 -5.75 14.29 -6.95
CA GLY A 129 -4.66 14.50 -7.92
C GLY A 129 -3.84 13.24 -8.19
N LEU A 130 -3.58 12.45 -7.14
CA LEU A 130 -2.88 11.17 -7.21
C LEU A 130 -3.82 9.98 -7.45
N ALA A 131 -5.12 10.21 -7.67
CA ALA A 131 -6.15 9.19 -7.84
C ALA A 131 -6.12 8.06 -6.78
N VAL A 132 -5.80 8.39 -5.53
CA VAL A 132 -5.82 7.47 -4.39
C VAL A 132 -7.23 7.42 -3.82
N ARG A 133 -7.83 6.23 -3.81
CA ARG A 133 -9.19 6.04 -3.27
C ARG A 133 -9.14 5.95 -1.74
N LEU A 134 -9.48 7.04 -1.06
CA LEU A 134 -9.64 7.05 0.39
C LEU A 134 -10.88 6.24 0.83
N CYS A 135 -10.88 5.79 2.08
CA CYS A 135 -12.04 5.17 2.73
C CYS A 135 -13.22 6.15 2.69
N LYS A 136 -14.46 5.64 2.54
CA LYS A 136 -15.69 6.44 2.36
C LYS A 136 -15.91 7.54 3.42
N TRP A 137 -15.28 7.43 4.58
CA TRP A 137 -15.35 8.42 5.67
C TRP A 137 -14.63 9.73 5.39
N CYS A 138 -13.61 9.76 4.52
CA CYS A 138 -12.85 10.99 4.23
C CYS A 138 -13.56 11.96 3.26
N MET A 139 -14.80 11.68 2.85
CA MET A 139 -15.55 12.49 1.87
C MET A 139 -16.86 13.08 2.42
N TYR A 140 -17.06 13.06 3.73
CA TYR A 140 -18.18 13.71 4.42
C TYR A 140 -17.71 14.87 5.27
#